data_AF-A0A6J4VME1-F1
#
_entry.id   AF-A0A6J4VME1-F1
#
_cell.length_a   1.000
_cell.length_b   1.000
_cell.length_c   1.000
_cell.angle_alpha   90.00
_cell.angle_beta   90.00
_cell.angle_gamma   90.00
#
_symmetry.space_group_name_H-M   'P 1'
#
loop_
_entity.id
_entity.type
_entity.pdbx_description
1 polymer ?
#
loop_
_entity_poly.entity_id
_entity_poly.type
_entity_poly.pdbx_seq_one_letter_code
_entity_poly.pdbx_strand_id
1 'polypeptide(L)'
;FWTVDEEPLPVERGDFVRVLPEPGWILAGDRASGAVQRFSARSQGSPAKYGKYVYATAAPFNVGLTGAHPSPDSMLCLTCAGEIGHKGAVDASAVGDDGWLRMRYRQTLSGFEHEIETVIVLDGARHLRAHRIRLAEGAPPVGAVEGAFPLGFPPGAIPTARATAAPLSSSAEVGGQHVEIVAIDGYSAADIPATWHGDGSLNSVSGRYVLPLLTIERVRPVHQATCLISIGAARDGQRDLSVCDWDDHGAVRVTWSDGGSVEVPPLPAAKPV
;
A
#
# COMPACT_ATOMS: atom_id res chain seq x y z
N PHE A 1 31.97 19.53 11.46
CA PHE A 1 30.89 19.32 12.44
C PHE A 1 29.91 20.45 12.28
N TRP A 2 28.62 20.16 12.21
CA TRP A 2 27.57 21.17 12.12
C TRP A 2 27.33 21.74 13.53
N THR A 3 27.56 23.04 13.72
CA THR A 3 27.43 23.76 15.01
C THR A 3 26.21 24.67 15.05
N VAL A 4 25.27 24.47 14.12
CA VAL A 4 24.00 25.21 14.08
C VAL A 4 22.98 24.46 14.92
N ASP A 5 22.10 25.20 15.59
CA ASP A 5 20.97 24.61 16.30
C ASP A 5 20.09 23.81 15.33
N GLU A 6 19.60 22.66 15.77
CA GLU A 6 18.70 21.84 14.97
C GLU A 6 17.38 22.59 14.76
N GLU A 7 17.04 22.82 13.50
CA GLU A 7 15.73 23.36 13.14
C GLU A 7 14.66 22.24 13.14
N PRO A 8 13.41 22.54 13.53
CA PRO A 8 12.35 21.56 13.48
C PRO A 8 12.13 20.97 12.08
N LEU A 9 11.99 19.66 12.01
CA LEU A 9 11.64 18.93 10.79
C LEU A 9 10.27 19.39 10.27
N PRO A 10 9.98 19.24 8.96
CA PRO A 10 8.68 19.62 8.40
C PRO A 10 7.47 19.06 9.16
N VAL A 11 7.52 17.78 9.56
CA VAL A 11 6.43 17.12 10.30
C VAL A 11 6.23 17.70 11.71
N GLU A 12 7.29 18.22 12.32
CA GLU A 12 7.23 18.82 13.66
C GLU A 12 6.56 20.20 13.62
N ARG A 13 6.58 20.86 12.45
CA ARG A 13 5.92 22.15 12.22
C ARG A 13 4.44 21.99 11.89
N GLY A 14 4.04 20.92 11.20
CA GLY A 14 2.66 20.69 10.79
C GLY A 14 2.48 19.43 9.95
N ASP A 15 1.22 19.06 9.73
CA ASP A 15 0.86 18.09 8.70
C ASP A 15 1.29 18.65 7.33
N PHE A 16 1.80 17.79 6.45
CA PHE A 16 2.18 18.23 5.11
C PHE A 16 1.99 17.14 4.06
N VAL A 17 1.76 17.58 2.82
CA VAL A 17 1.88 16.76 1.62
C VAL A 17 2.82 17.48 0.67
N ARG A 18 3.82 16.78 0.15
CA ARG A 18 4.79 17.31 -0.82
C ARG A 18 4.91 16.36 -1.99
N VAL A 19 4.50 16.84 -3.16
CA VAL A 19 4.60 16.11 -4.42
C VAL A 19 5.96 16.37 -5.05
N LEU A 20 6.60 15.31 -5.52
CA LEU A 20 7.88 15.33 -6.22
C LEU A 20 7.68 14.63 -7.57
N PRO A 21 7.23 15.36 -8.62
CA PRO A 21 6.81 14.75 -9.88
C PRO A 21 7.92 13.99 -10.62
N GLU A 22 9.14 14.52 -10.60
CA GLU A 22 10.28 13.94 -11.31
C GLU A 22 10.64 12.53 -10.80
N PRO A 23 10.86 12.29 -9.49
CA PRO A 23 11.01 10.92 -8.99
C PRO A 23 9.68 10.15 -8.91
N GLY A 24 8.54 10.80 -9.13
CA GLY A 24 7.21 10.19 -9.01
C GLY A 24 6.87 9.84 -7.57
N TRP A 25 7.21 10.72 -6.62
CA TRP A 25 7.00 10.50 -5.19
C TRP A 25 6.00 11.48 -4.60
N ILE A 26 5.38 11.05 -3.49
CA ILE A 26 4.65 11.92 -2.58
C ILE A 26 5.20 11.68 -1.19
N LEU A 27 5.55 12.76 -0.49
CA LEU A 27 5.89 12.73 0.93
C LEU A 27 4.71 13.26 1.71
N ALA A 28 4.30 12.55 2.74
CA ALA A 28 3.25 12.99 3.64
C ALA A 28 3.71 12.88 5.09
N GLY A 29 3.51 13.95 5.86
CA GLY A 29 3.83 13.99 7.28
C GLY A 29 2.59 14.21 8.10
N ASP A 30 2.52 13.50 9.23
CA ASP A 30 1.46 13.61 10.21
C ASP A 30 2.06 14.10 11.53
N ARG A 31 1.77 15.35 11.92
CA ARG A 31 2.39 16.01 13.07
C ARG A 31 2.08 15.31 14.37
N ALA A 32 0.84 14.84 14.59
CA ALA A 32 0.49 14.26 15.88
C ALA A 32 1.20 12.93 16.13
N SER A 33 1.50 12.15 15.09
CA SER A 33 2.29 10.92 15.20
C SER A 33 3.80 11.13 14.98
N GLY A 34 4.20 12.25 14.38
CA GLY A 34 5.57 12.47 13.89
C GLY A 34 5.93 11.57 12.70
N ALA A 35 4.97 10.82 12.15
CA ALA A 35 5.23 9.85 11.10
C ALA A 35 5.37 10.55 9.74
N VAL A 36 6.29 10.04 8.93
CA VAL A 36 6.48 10.45 7.54
C VAL A 36 6.32 9.24 6.64
N GLN A 37 5.51 9.38 5.61
CA GLN A 37 5.26 8.38 4.58
C GLN A 37 5.85 8.87 3.25
N ARG A 38 6.56 7.98 2.56
CA ARG A 38 7.04 8.19 1.20
C ARG A 38 6.37 7.19 0.27
N PHE A 39 5.50 7.71 -0.57
CA PHE A 39 4.86 6.97 -1.63
C PHE A 39 5.68 7.03 -2.92
N SER A 40 5.68 5.95 -3.71
CA SER A 40 6.44 5.89 -4.96
C SER A 40 5.67 5.23 -6.09
N ALA A 41 5.47 5.98 -7.17
CA ALA A 41 4.86 5.48 -8.39
C ALA A 41 5.89 4.81 -9.33
N ARG A 42 7.17 5.22 -9.26
CA ARG A 42 8.22 4.86 -10.22
C ARG A 42 9.30 3.91 -9.71
N SER A 43 9.39 3.69 -8.40
CA SER A 43 10.44 2.82 -7.86
C SER A 43 10.33 1.39 -8.42
N GLN A 44 11.48 0.88 -8.86
CA GLN A 44 11.65 -0.45 -9.44
C GLN A 44 13.06 -0.99 -9.12
N GLY A 45 13.26 -2.28 -9.31
CA GLY A 45 14.54 -2.96 -9.10
C GLY A 45 14.77 -3.44 -7.66
N SER A 46 15.69 -4.40 -7.46
CA SER A 46 15.94 -5.14 -6.23
C SER A 46 14.74 -6.00 -5.76
N PRO A 47 14.91 -7.31 -5.53
CA PRO A 47 13.83 -8.31 -5.61
C PRO A 47 12.62 -8.13 -4.68
N ALA A 48 12.71 -7.28 -3.64
CA ALA A 48 11.58 -6.93 -2.78
C ALA A 48 11.62 -5.47 -2.29
N LYS A 49 12.82 -4.89 -2.13
CA LYS A 49 12.99 -3.59 -1.48
C LYS A 49 12.24 -2.44 -2.15
N TYR A 50 12.34 -2.26 -3.47
CA TYR A 50 11.85 -1.04 -4.16
C TYR A 50 10.51 -1.21 -4.89
N GLY A 51 9.85 -2.37 -4.77
CA GLY A 51 8.54 -2.64 -5.41
C GLY A 51 7.33 -2.20 -4.58
N LYS A 52 7.54 -1.65 -3.39
CA LYS A 52 6.47 -1.26 -2.46
C LYS A 52 5.87 0.08 -2.87
N TYR A 53 4.60 0.25 -2.54
CA TYR A 53 3.91 1.50 -2.82
C TYR A 53 4.32 2.64 -1.89
N VAL A 54 4.61 2.29 -0.63
CA VAL A 54 4.84 3.25 0.45
C VAL A 54 5.85 2.71 1.45
N TYR A 55 6.60 3.64 2.04
CA TYR A 55 7.50 3.42 3.17
C TYR A 55 7.12 4.42 4.24
N ALA A 56 7.01 3.99 5.49
CA ALA A 56 6.62 4.86 6.60
C ALA A 56 7.68 4.80 7.70
N THR A 57 7.98 5.93 8.35
CA THR A 57 8.85 5.93 9.53
C THR A 57 8.21 5.21 10.73
N ALA A 58 6.88 5.11 10.74
CA ALA A 58 6.11 4.43 11.78
C ALA A 58 6.06 2.89 11.62
N ALA A 59 6.57 2.33 10.52
CA ALA A 59 6.57 0.90 10.30
C ALA A 59 7.88 0.38 9.68
N PRO A 60 8.33 -0.84 10.06
CA PRO A 60 9.37 -1.54 9.31
C PRO A 60 8.94 -1.84 7.87
N PHE A 61 9.84 -2.45 7.09
CA PHE A 61 9.52 -3.03 5.80
C PHE A 61 10.56 -4.10 5.44
N ASN A 62 10.13 -5.17 4.77
CA ASN A 62 11.01 -6.25 4.33
C ASN A 62 11.91 -5.82 3.17
N VAL A 63 13.24 -5.98 3.27
CA VAL A 63 14.14 -5.61 2.16
C VAL A 63 14.49 -6.78 1.23
N GLY A 64 14.24 -8.01 1.67
CA GLY A 64 14.60 -9.24 0.96
C GLY A 64 13.43 -10.18 0.68
N LEU A 65 13.78 -11.37 0.21
CA LEU A 65 12.83 -12.45 -0.04
C LEU A 65 12.62 -13.28 1.23
N THR A 66 11.37 -13.67 1.44
CA THR A 66 10.87 -14.54 2.49
C THR A 66 10.45 -15.85 1.85
N GLY A 67 11.15 -16.96 2.16
CA GLY A 67 10.84 -18.25 1.53
C GLY A 67 10.94 -18.22 0.01
N ALA A 68 11.93 -17.50 -0.54
CA ALA A 68 12.10 -17.21 -1.97
C ALA A 68 11.04 -16.29 -2.61
N HIS A 69 10.09 -15.78 -1.84
CA HIS A 69 9.03 -14.90 -2.32
C HIS A 69 9.13 -13.50 -1.72
N PRO A 70 8.75 -12.45 -2.46
CA PRO A 70 8.66 -11.12 -1.88
C PRO A 70 7.50 -11.05 -0.88
N SER A 71 7.64 -10.20 0.13
CA SER A 71 6.57 -9.95 1.10
C SER A 71 5.51 -9.03 0.50
N PRO A 72 4.21 -9.23 0.81
CA PRO A 72 3.14 -8.34 0.37
C PRO A 72 3.06 -7.03 1.19
N ASP A 73 4.07 -6.72 2.01
CA ASP A 73 4.03 -5.54 2.86
C ASP A 73 4.07 -4.25 2.03
N SER A 74 3.03 -3.43 2.20
CA SER A 74 2.77 -2.18 1.49
C SER A 74 2.62 -2.34 -0.02
N MET A 75 2.04 -3.46 -0.46
CA MET A 75 1.75 -3.74 -1.86
C MET A 75 0.66 -4.79 -2.08
N LEU A 76 0.14 -4.86 -3.31
CA LEU A 76 -0.68 -5.97 -3.81
C LEU A 76 0.23 -6.97 -4.54
N CYS A 77 0.11 -8.26 -4.21
CA CYS A 77 0.78 -9.36 -4.88
C CYS A 77 -0.24 -10.34 -5.45
N LEU A 78 -0.11 -10.70 -6.73
CA LEU A 78 -0.89 -11.81 -7.30
C LEU A 78 -0.35 -13.15 -6.79
N THR A 79 -1.20 -14.16 -6.68
CA THR A 79 -0.83 -15.49 -6.18
C THR A 79 -1.32 -16.60 -7.10
N CYS A 80 -0.52 -17.65 -7.29
CA CYS A 80 -0.89 -18.83 -8.09
C CYS A 80 -0.10 -20.04 -7.61
N ALA A 81 -0.78 -21.11 -7.18
CA ALA A 81 -0.16 -22.38 -6.77
C ALA A 81 1.04 -22.24 -5.80
N GLY A 82 0.97 -21.27 -4.87
CA GLY A 82 2.04 -20.98 -3.91
C GLY A 82 3.09 -19.98 -4.37
N GLU A 83 3.10 -19.61 -5.66
CA GLU A 83 3.90 -18.51 -6.19
C GLU A 83 3.27 -17.16 -5.81
N ILE A 84 4.12 -16.17 -5.54
CA ILE A 84 3.73 -14.79 -5.22
C ILE A 84 4.41 -13.87 -6.22
N GLY A 85 3.59 -13.16 -7.00
CA GLY A 85 4.01 -12.14 -7.94
C GLY A 85 4.45 -10.87 -7.23
N HIS A 86 5.18 -10.03 -7.95
CA HIS A 86 5.69 -8.78 -7.40
C HIS A 86 5.76 -7.70 -8.46
N LYS A 87 5.71 -6.45 -8.02
CA LYS A 87 5.81 -5.29 -8.89
C LYS A 87 7.11 -5.33 -9.70
N GLY A 88 6.95 -5.50 -11.01
CA GLY A 88 8.00 -5.41 -12.01
C GLY A 88 8.08 -4.01 -12.61
N ALA A 89 8.26 -3.94 -13.93
CA ALA A 89 8.40 -2.70 -14.67
C ALA A 89 7.14 -1.81 -14.56
N VAL A 90 7.35 -0.50 -14.48
CA VAL A 90 6.28 0.51 -14.46
C VAL A 90 6.13 1.08 -15.88
N ASP A 91 5.01 0.79 -16.52
CA ASP A 91 4.70 1.22 -17.90
C ASP A 91 4.35 2.72 -17.95
N ALA A 92 3.62 3.20 -16.94
CA ALA A 92 3.20 4.59 -16.85
C ALA A 92 2.93 4.98 -15.38
N SER A 93 3.19 6.24 -15.04
CA SER A 93 2.91 6.77 -13.71
C SER A 93 2.66 8.27 -13.72
N ALA A 94 1.88 8.73 -12.75
CA ALA A 94 1.63 10.14 -12.48
C ALA A 94 1.46 10.38 -10.97
N VAL A 95 1.74 11.60 -10.55
CA VAL A 95 1.43 12.13 -9.21
C VAL A 95 0.76 13.48 -9.39
N GLY A 96 -0.17 13.85 -8.50
CA GLY A 96 -0.88 15.13 -8.54
C GLY A 96 -0.88 15.85 -7.19
N ASP A 97 -1.07 17.18 -7.27
CA ASP A 97 -0.93 18.11 -6.15
C ASP A 97 -1.91 17.86 -5.01
N ASP A 98 -3.07 17.24 -5.29
CA ASP A 98 -4.07 16.83 -4.30
C ASP A 98 -3.70 15.55 -3.54
N GLY A 99 -2.41 15.18 -3.52
CA GLY A 99 -1.93 14.03 -2.75
C GLY A 99 -2.39 12.69 -3.32
N TRP A 100 -2.41 12.53 -4.64
CA TRP A 100 -2.68 11.26 -5.28
C TRP A 100 -1.54 10.82 -6.18
N LEU A 101 -1.35 9.51 -6.31
CA LEU A 101 -0.49 8.90 -7.31
C LEU A 101 -1.24 7.81 -8.06
N ARG A 102 -0.76 7.54 -9.27
CA ARG A 102 -1.25 6.47 -10.13
C ARG A 102 -0.10 5.80 -10.83
N MET A 103 -0.14 4.48 -10.92
CA MET A 103 0.87 3.70 -11.63
C MET A 103 0.24 2.50 -12.33
N ARG A 104 0.71 2.21 -13.54
CA ARG A 104 0.45 0.97 -14.26
C ARG A 104 1.75 0.20 -14.36
N TYR A 105 1.74 -1.05 -13.92
CA TYR A 105 2.92 -1.90 -13.86
C TYR A 105 2.57 -3.37 -14.11
N ARG A 106 3.60 -4.19 -14.28
CA ARG A 106 3.45 -5.63 -14.53
C ARG A 106 3.78 -6.46 -13.29
N GLN A 107 3.09 -7.59 -13.13
CA GLN A 107 3.58 -8.70 -12.30
C GLN A 107 3.69 -9.94 -13.17
N THR A 108 4.86 -10.57 -13.14
CA THR A 108 5.06 -11.90 -13.72
C THR A 108 4.66 -12.94 -12.69
N LEU A 109 3.78 -13.86 -13.06
CA LEU A 109 3.32 -14.95 -12.21
C LEU A 109 3.03 -16.17 -13.09
N SER A 110 3.63 -17.32 -12.74
CA SER A 110 3.43 -18.60 -13.44
C SER A 110 3.68 -18.53 -14.94
N GLY A 111 4.66 -17.69 -15.35
CA GLY A 111 5.04 -17.48 -16.74
C GLY A 111 4.16 -16.48 -17.52
N PHE A 112 3.16 -15.87 -16.88
CA PHE A 112 2.28 -14.87 -17.49
C PHE A 112 2.59 -13.46 -16.97
N GLU A 113 2.41 -12.44 -17.80
CA GLU A 113 2.53 -11.03 -17.41
C GLU A 113 1.15 -10.39 -17.24
N HIS A 114 0.81 -10.09 -16.00
CA HIS A 114 -0.44 -9.44 -15.64
C HIS A 114 -0.24 -7.93 -15.51
N GLU A 115 -1.22 -7.15 -15.97
CA GLU A 115 -1.20 -5.70 -15.81
C GLU A 115 -1.96 -5.32 -14.54
N ILE A 116 -1.37 -4.44 -13.75
CA ILE A 116 -2.00 -3.86 -12.57
C ILE A 116 -1.90 -2.35 -12.66
N GLU A 117 -3.04 -1.70 -12.49
CA GLU A 117 -3.13 -0.26 -12.33
C GLU A 117 -3.53 0.04 -10.88
N THR A 118 -2.70 0.82 -10.18
CA THR A 118 -2.90 1.20 -8.79
C THR A 118 -3.02 2.71 -8.69
N VAL A 119 -4.10 3.18 -8.08
CA VAL A 119 -4.31 4.56 -7.64
C VAL A 119 -4.19 4.60 -6.12
N ILE A 120 -3.47 5.58 -5.59
CA ILE A 120 -3.39 5.84 -4.16
C ILE A 120 -3.76 7.30 -3.92
N VAL A 121 -4.71 7.53 -3.00
CA VAL A 121 -5.15 8.87 -2.59
C VAL A 121 -4.91 9.01 -1.11
N LEU A 122 -4.18 10.06 -0.72
CA LEU A 122 -3.80 10.32 0.66
C LEU A 122 -4.92 11.04 1.43
N ASP A 123 -5.04 10.72 2.72
CA ASP A 123 -5.92 11.38 3.69
C ASP A 123 -5.23 11.41 5.06
N GLY A 124 -4.26 12.32 5.21
CA GLY A 124 -3.43 12.42 6.43
C GLY A 124 -2.61 11.15 6.69
N ALA A 125 -2.84 10.50 7.84
CA ALA A 125 -2.19 9.24 8.21
C ALA A 125 -2.78 8.01 7.50
N ARG A 126 -3.86 8.21 6.73
CA ARG A 126 -4.53 7.17 5.93
C ARG A 126 -4.23 7.35 4.46
N HIS A 127 -4.41 6.27 3.71
CA HIS A 127 -4.51 6.35 2.26
C HIS A 127 -5.46 5.29 1.74
N LEU A 128 -6.19 5.64 0.70
CA LEU A 128 -6.97 4.71 -0.11
C LEU A 128 -6.06 4.09 -1.16
N ARG A 129 -6.26 2.81 -1.47
CA ARG A 129 -5.68 2.16 -2.64
C ARG A 129 -6.80 1.57 -3.47
N ALA A 130 -6.83 1.91 -4.75
CA ALA A 130 -7.72 1.32 -5.73
C ALA A 130 -6.89 0.63 -6.80
N HIS A 131 -7.24 -0.62 -7.09
CA HIS A 131 -6.57 -1.49 -8.02
C HIS A 131 -7.50 -1.83 -9.17
N ARG A 132 -6.95 -1.87 -10.38
CA ARG A 132 -7.55 -2.52 -11.54
C ARG A 132 -6.54 -3.54 -12.07
N ILE A 133 -6.88 -4.81 -11.91
CA ILE A 133 -6.07 -5.95 -12.31
C ILE A 133 -6.62 -6.47 -13.64
N ARG A 134 -5.74 -6.65 -14.63
CA ARG A 134 -6.05 -7.33 -15.90
C ARG A 134 -5.17 -8.56 -16.03
N LEU A 135 -5.81 -9.73 -16.03
CA LEU A 135 -5.08 -10.99 -16.17
C LEU A 135 -4.69 -11.23 -17.63
N ALA A 136 -3.52 -11.82 -17.85
CA ALA A 136 -3.14 -12.31 -19.17
C ALA A 136 -4.11 -13.39 -19.64
N GLU A 137 -4.37 -13.42 -20.95
CA GLU A 137 -5.20 -14.45 -21.56
C GLU A 137 -4.55 -15.84 -21.39
N GLY A 138 -5.37 -16.85 -21.07
CA GLY A 138 -4.90 -18.22 -20.87
C GLY A 138 -4.17 -18.48 -19.55
N ALA A 139 -4.04 -17.47 -18.68
CA ALA A 139 -3.45 -17.66 -17.35
C ALA A 139 -4.25 -18.67 -16.50
N PRO A 140 -3.59 -19.43 -15.61
CA PRO A 140 -4.27 -20.27 -14.62
C PRO A 140 -5.12 -19.43 -13.65
N PRO A 141 -5.93 -20.05 -12.78
CA PRO A 141 -6.60 -19.33 -11.70
C PRO A 141 -5.59 -18.56 -10.83
N VAL A 142 -5.78 -17.24 -10.75
CA VAL A 142 -4.96 -16.32 -9.97
C VAL A 142 -5.76 -15.79 -8.78
N GLY A 143 -5.14 -15.77 -7.60
CA GLY A 143 -5.59 -15.03 -6.43
C GLY A 143 -4.79 -13.74 -6.24
N ALA A 144 -5.05 -13.00 -5.18
CA ALA A 144 -4.21 -11.89 -4.76
C ALA A 144 -4.19 -11.73 -3.24
N VAL A 145 -3.12 -11.12 -2.75
CA VAL A 145 -2.97 -10.71 -1.35
C VAL A 145 -2.49 -9.27 -1.33
N GLU A 146 -3.05 -8.46 -0.45
CA GLU A 146 -2.59 -7.10 -0.20
C GLU A 146 -2.22 -6.91 1.27
N GLY A 147 -1.02 -6.38 1.50
CA GLY A 147 -0.60 -5.94 2.82
C GLY A 147 -0.68 -4.44 3.02
N ALA A 148 -1.08 -4.06 4.22
CA ALA A 148 -0.85 -2.72 4.76
C ALA A 148 0.63 -2.54 5.14
N PHE A 149 0.91 -1.98 6.30
CA PHE A 149 2.27 -1.90 6.84
C PHE A 149 2.54 -3.10 7.75
N PRO A 150 3.78 -3.59 7.82
CA PRO A 150 4.13 -4.52 8.88
C PRO A 150 4.22 -3.73 10.20
N LEU A 151 3.54 -4.19 11.24
CA LEU A 151 3.61 -3.60 12.57
C LEU A 151 4.78 -4.23 13.32
N GLY A 152 5.87 -3.48 13.47
CA GLY A 152 7.05 -3.91 14.25
C GLY A 152 6.77 -3.88 15.76
N PHE A 153 7.41 -4.77 16.52
CA PHE A 153 7.29 -4.76 17.98
C PHE A 153 8.56 -5.25 18.68
N PRO A 154 8.87 -4.74 19.89
CA PRO A 154 10.07 -5.12 20.62
C PRO A 154 9.98 -6.55 21.17
N PRO A 155 11.11 -7.21 21.46
CA PRO A 155 11.12 -8.50 22.14
C PRO A 155 10.33 -8.47 23.45
N GLY A 156 9.47 -9.46 23.67
CA GLY A 156 8.62 -9.58 24.85
C GLY A 156 7.26 -8.88 24.74
N ALA A 157 7.08 -7.98 23.77
CA ALA A 157 5.75 -7.46 23.45
C ALA A 157 4.92 -8.51 22.69
N ILE A 158 3.60 -8.49 22.93
CA ILE A 158 2.63 -9.34 22.25
C ILE A 158 1.66 -8.39 21.52
N PRO A 159 1.70 -8.32 20.18
CA PRO A 159 0.73 -7.51 19.45
C PRO A 159 -0.67 -8.11 19.58
N THR A 160 -1.68 -7.25 19.66
CA THR A 160 -3.07 -7.67 19.46
C THR A 160 -3.32 -7.70 17.96
N ALA A 161 -3.78 -8.83 17.43
CA ALA A 161 -4.08 -9.01 16.02
C ALA A 161 -5.55 -9.41 15.86
N ARG A 162 -6.25 -8.83 14.88
CA ARG A 162 -7.68 -9.05 14.63
C ARG A 162 -7.95 -9.14 13.15
N ALA A 163 -8.96 -9.94 12.80
CA ALA A 163 -9.60 -9.92 11.49
C ALA A 163 -11.11 -9.93 11.70
N THR A 164 -11.85 -9.14 10.92
CA THR A 164 -13.31 -9.06 10.96
C THR A 164 -13.87 -9.26 9.58
N ALA A 165 -15.08 -9.83 9.50
CA ALA A 165 -15.78 -10.07 8.23
C ALA A 165 -16.73 -8.91 7.83
N ALA A 166 -17.15 -8.07 8.79
CA ALA A 166 -18.05 -6.95 8.55
C ALA A 166 -17.76 -5.78 9.54
N PRO A 167 -17.09 -4.70 9.11
CA PRO A 167 -16.43 -4.56 7.80
C PRO A 167 -15.33 -5.61 7.63
N LEU A 168 -15.02 -5.94 6.38
CA LEU A 168 -13.94 -6.88 6.08
C LEU A 168 -12.60 -6.18 6.33
N SER A 169 -11.90 -6.50 7.42
CA SER A 169 -10.65 -5.84 7.78
C SER A 169 -9.67 -6.74 8.52
N SER A 170 -8.41 -6.34 8.50
CA SER A 170 -7.31 -6.95 9.25
C SER A 170 -6.55 -5.83 9.96
N SER A 171 -6.28 -5.98 11.26
CA SER A 171 -5.62 -4.95 12.06
C SER A 171 -4.73 -5.51 13.15
N ALA A 172 -3.67 -4.78 13.46
CA ALA A 172 -2.75 -5.09 14.55
C ALA A 172 -2.44 -3.85 15.39
N GLU A 173 -2.23 -4.05 16.69
CA GLU A 173 -1.88 -2.99 17.64
C GLU A 173 -0.83 -3.46 18.65
N VAL A 174 0.13 -2.58 18.97
CA VAL A 174 1.12 -2.80 20.04
C VAL A 174 1.68 -1.47 20.53
N GLY A 175 1.72 -1.25 21.84
CA GLY A 175 2.36 -0.07 22.43
C GLY A 175 1.82 1.27 21.92
N GLY A 176 0.52 1.35 21.61
CA GLY A 176 -0.13 2.55 21.05
C GLY A 176 0.09 2.76 19.55
N GLN A 177 0.85 1.90 18.88
CA GLN A 177 0.92 1.85 17.42
C GLN A 177 -0.14 0.91 16.86
N HIS A 178 -0.76 1.32 15.76
CA HIS A 178 -1.80 0.59 15.06
C HIS A 178 -1.51 0.55 13.56
N VAL A 179 -1.82 -0.59 12.94
CA VAL A 179 -1.91 -0.73 11.48
C VAL A 179 -3.19 -1.47 11.14
N GLU A 180 -3.88 -1.00 10.12
CA GLU A 180 -5.10 -1.63 9.63
C GLU A 180 -5.21 -1.55 8.11
N ILE A 181 -5.84 -2.57 7.54
CA ILE A 181 -6.36 -2.59 6.17
C ILE A 181 -7.84 -2.95 6.20
N VAL A 182 -8.67 -2.12 5.59
CA VAL A 182 -10.12 -2.31 5.48
C VAL A 182 -10.49 -2.43 4.02
N ALA A 183 -11.20 -3.51 3.65
CA ALA A 183 -11.74 -3.67 2.32
C ALA A 183 -12.94 -2.74 2.14
N ILE A 184 -12.98 -2.06 1.01
CA ILE A 184 -14.14 -1.30 0.54
C ILE A 184 -14.89 -2.12 -0.51
N ASP A 185 -14.16 -2.67 -1.49
CA ASP A 185 -14.72 -3.49 -2.57
C ASP A 185 -13.68 -4.46 -3.15
N GLY A 186 -14.12 -5.55 -3.78
CA GLY A 186 -13.29 -6.49 -4.54
C GLY A 186 -12.50 -7.52 -3.73
N TYR A 187 -12.42 -7.41 -2.41
CA TYR A 187 -11.76 -8.41 -1.55
C TYR A 187 -12.73 -9.49 -1.08
N SER A 188 -12.21 -10.71 -0.88
CA SER A 188 -13.01 -11.87 -0.46
C SER A 188 -12.82 -12.24 1.01
N ALA A 189 -11.63 -11.97 1.57
CA ALA A 189 -11.33 -12.31 2.96
C ALA A 189 -10.26 -11.38 3.58
N ALA A 190 -10.15 -11.45 4.89
CA ALA A 190 -9.15 -10.78 5.70
C ALA A 190 -8.50 -11.85 6.58
N ASP A 191 -7.17 -11.88 6.61
CA ASP A 191 -6.44 -12.84 7.42
C ASP A 191 -6.08 -12.23 8.77
N ILE A 192 -6.05 -13.05 9.82
CA ILE A 192 -5.52 -12.62 11.12
C ILE A 192 -4.05 -12.26 10.90
N PRO A 193 -3.62 -11.03 11.25
CA PRO A 193 -2.23 -10.63 11.10
C PRO A 193 -1.30 -11.63 11.77
N ALA A 194 -0.45 -12.24 10.96
CA ALA A 194 0.57 -13.16 11.43
C ALA A 194 1.95 -12.58 11.12
N THR A 195 2.97 -13.13 11.76
CA THR A 195 4.34 -12.96 11.29
C THR A 195 4.39 -13.51 9.87
N TRP A 196 4.61 -12.63 8.89
CA TRP A 196 4.96 -13.12 7.56
C TRP A 196 6.26 -13.92 7.68
N HIS A 197 6.40 -15.00 6.92
CA HIS A 197 7.40 -16.07 7.07
C HIS A 197 8.88 -15.67 6.89
N GLY A 198 9.26 -14.42 7.17
CA GLY A 198 10.61 -13.90 7.00
C GLY A 198 11.53 -14.26 8.16
N ASP A 199 12.83 -14.32 7.87
CA ASP A 199 13.87 -14.24 8.89
C ASP A 199 13.84 -12.85 9.54
N GLY A 200 13.99 -12.80 10.86
CA GLY A 200 14.10 -11.54 11.62
C GLY A 200 15.29 -10.67 11.20
N SER A 201 16.21 -11.18 10.38
CA SER A 201 17.28 -10.38 9.75
C SER A 201 16.83 -9.58 8.50
N LEU A 202 15.69 -9.90 7.90
CA LEU A 202 15.27 -9.36 6.59
C LEU A 202 14.58 -8.00 6.65
N ASN A 203 14.26 -7.52 7.85
CA ASN A 203 13.77 -6.17 8.06
C ASN A 203 14.92 -5.27 8.48
N SER A 204 15.03 -4.11 7.83
CA SER A 204 16.05 -3.13 8.17
C SER A 204 15.79 -2.38 9.48
N VAL A 205 14.60 -2.55 10.08
CA VAL A 205 14.17 -1.76 11.25
C VAL A 205 13.62 -2.61 12.41
N SER A 206 12.96 -3.76 12.14
CA SER A 206 12.44 -4.64 13.20
C SER A 206 12.46 -6.11 12.82
N GLY A 207 13.19 -6.94 13.58
CA GLY A 207 13.23 -8.38 13.34
C GLY A 207 11.96 -9.15 13.74
N ARG A 208 10.96 -8.47 14.33
CA ARG A 208 9.65 -9.04 14.65
C ARG A 208 8.56 -8.10 14.18
N TYR A 209 7.56 -8.65 13.51
CA TYR A 209 6.41 -7.90 13.02
C TYR A 209 5.22 -8.81 12.75
N VAL A 210 4.03 -8.23 12.73
CA VAL A 210 2.83 -8.86 12.16
C VAL A 210 2.36 -8.03 10.98
N LEU A 211 1.75 -8.65 9.98
CA LEU A 211 1.29 -7.96 8.78
C LEU A 211 -0.22 -8.17 8.61
N PRO A 212 -1.02 -7.09 8.70
CA PRO A 212 -2.43 -7.13 8.31
C PRO A 212 -2.59 -7.33 6.81
N LEU A 213 -3.51 -8.22 6.42
CA LEU A 213 -3.69 -8.67 5.04
C LEU A 213 -5.16 -8.73 4.64
N LEU A 214 -5.43 -8.36 3.38
CA LEU A 214 -6.64 -8.73 2.65
C LEU A 214 -6.29 -9.71 1.53
N THR A 215 -7.24 -10.55 1.17
CA THR A 215 -7.09 -11.51 0.07
C THR A 215 -8.23 -11.45 -0.93
N ILE A 216 -7.90 -11.82 -2.17
CA ILE A 216 -8.82 -12.09 -3.26
C ILE A 216 -8.60 -13.56 -3.63
N GLU A 217 -9.54 -14.43 -3.29
CA GLU A 217 -9.42 -15.87 -3.54
C GLU A 217 -9.31 -16.15 -5.05
N ARG A 218 -10.09 -15.42 -5.86
CA ARG A 218 -10.08 -15.55 -7.31
C ARG A 218 -10.25 -14.20 -8.01
N VAL A 219 -9.21 -13.79 -8.71
CA VAL A 219 -9.19 -12.61 -9.57
C VAL A 219 -9.94 -12.90 -10.87
N ARG A 220 -10.79 -11.96 -11.31
CA ARG A 220 -11.51 -12.01 -12.58
C ARG A 220 -10.61 -11.53 -13.73
N PRO A 221 -10.91 -11.81 -15.01
CA PRO A 221 -10.08 -11.32 -16.13
C PRO A 221 -9.81 -9.81 -16.08
N VAL A 222 -10.82 -9.03 -15.69
CA VAL A 222 -10.68 -7.67 -15.21
C VAL A 222 -11.30 -7.61 -13.83
N HIS A 223 -10.52 -7.18 -12.84
CA HIS A 223 -10.94 -7.13 -11.44
C HIS A 223 -10.60 -5.77 -10.86
N GLN A 224 -11.52 -5.19 -10.09
CA GLN A 224 -11.28 -3.96 -9.34
C GLN A 224 -11.33 -4.29 -7.85
N ALA A 225 -10.44 -3.70 -7.07
CA ALA A 225 -10.40 -3.86 -5.63
C ALA A 225 -9.97 -2.56 -4.98
N THR A 226 -10.65 -2.16 -3.91
CA THR A 226 -10.40 -0.90 -3.21
C THR A 226 -10.28 -1.16 -1.72
N CYS A 227 -9.20 -0.67 -1.11
CA CYS A 227 -8.97 -0.78 0.32
C CYS A 227 -8.56 0.57 0.90
N LEU A 228 -8.69 0.67 2.22
CA LEU A 228 -8.27 1.80 3.02
C LEU A 228 -7.25 1.32 4.02
N ILE A 229 -6.17 2.07 4.18
CA ILE A 229 -5.07 1.71 5.07
C ILE A 229 -4.82 2.82 6.07
N SER A 230 -4.60 2.41 7.31
CA SER A 230 -4.30 3.28 8.44
C SER A 230 -3.00 2.85 9.09
N ILE A 231 -2.16 3.80 9.50
CA ILE A 231 -0.97 3.58 10.31
C ILE A 231 -0.79 4.69 11.34
N GLY A 232 -0.24 4.35 12.51
CA GLY A 232 0.14 5.31 13.55
C GLY A 232 -0.71 5.15 14.80
N ALA A 233 -0.98 6.23 15.52
CA ALA A 233 -1.90 6.20 16.64
C ALA A 233 -3.35 6.16 16.14
N ALA A 234 -4.23 5.44 16.85
CA ALA A 234 -5.66 5.50 16.60
C ALA A 234 -6.13 6.97 16.72
N ARG A 235 -6.78 7.49 15.68
CA ARG A 235 -7.26 8.89 15.64
C ARG A 235 -8.79 8.93 15.62
N ASP A 236 -9.35 9.79 16.46
CA ASP A 236 -10.74 10.23 16.37
C ASP A 236 -10.92 11.23 15.21
N GLY A 237 -12.12 11.27 14.62
CA GLY A 237 -12.51 12.30 13.64
C GLY A 237 -12.09 12.05 12.19
N GLN A 238 -11.84 10.80 11.80
CA GLN A 238 -11.51 10.47 10.42
C GLN A 238 -12.74 10.47 9.52
N ARG A 239 -12.53 10.84 8.24
CA ARG A 239 -13.59 10.80 7.24
C ARG A 239 -13.82 9.38 6.76
N ASP A 240 -15.07 9.05 6.54
CA ASP A 240 -15.45 7.78 5.93
C ASP A 240 -15.38 7.93 4.42
N LEU A 241 -14.95 6.87 3.74
CA LEU A 241 -15.07 6.83 2.29
C LEU A 241 -16.55 6.67 1.94
N SER A 242 -17.06 7.56 1.10
CA SER A 242 -18.42 7.42 0.56
C SER A 242 -18.41 6.63 -0.74
N VAL A 243 -17.52 6.98 -1.67
CA VAL A 243 -17.49 6.43 -3.03
C VAL A 243 -16.05 6.37 -3.55
N CYS A 244 -15.71 5.30 -4.27
CA CYS A 244 -14.49 5.21 -5.07
C CYS A 244 -14.83 4.51 -6.41
N ASP A 245 -15.00 5.30 -7.47
CA ASP A 245 -15.47 4.80 -8.75
C ASP A 245 -14.43 5.00 -9.84
N TRP A 246 -14.32 4.00 -10.71
CA TRP A 246 -13.63 4.14 -11.98
C TRP A 246 -14.64 4.50 -13.07
N ASP A 247 -14.39 5.56 -13.82
CA ASP A 247 -15.24 5.91 -14.96
C ASP A 247 -14.86 5.12 -16.24
N ASP A 248 -15.70 5.26 -17.27
CA ASP A 248 -15.53 4.63 -18.58
C ASP A 248 -14.27 5.12 -19.34
N HIS A 249 -13.77 6.31 -18.98
CA HIS A 249 -12.55 6.90 -19.52
C HIS A 249 -11.30 6.51 -18.72
N GLY A 250 -11.49 5.75 -17.63
CA GLY A 250 -10.45 5.29 -16.74
C GLY A 250 -10.01 6.32 -15.69
N ALA A 251 -10.67 7.46 -15.51
CA ALA A 251 -10.44 8.29 -14.34
C ALA A 251 -10.95 7.59 -13.07
N VAL A 252 -10.41 7.96 -11.91
CA VAL A 252 -10.87 7.48 -10.60
C VAL A 252 -11.36 8.66 -9.79
N ARG A 253 -12.60 8.60 -9.31
CA ARG A 253 -13.15 9.60 -8.39
C ARG A 253 -13.28 9.01 -7.01
N VAL A 254 -12.65 9.66 -6.03
CA VAL A 254 -12.76 9.35 -4.62
C VAL A 254 -13.57 10.44 -3.94
N THR A 255 -14.63 10.08 -3.23
CA THR A 255 -15.48 11.01 -2.48
C THR A 255 -15.56 10.58 -1.02
N TRP A 256 -15.31 11.52 -0.12
CA TRP A 256 -15.34 11.34 1.33
C TRP A 256 -16.71 11.77 1.91
N SER A 257 -17.01 11.33 3.13
CA SER A 257 -18.30 11.58 3.80
C SER A 257 -18.59 13.04 4.13
N ASP A 258 -17.56 13.89 4.14
CA ASP A 258 -17.70 15.34 4.28
C ASP A 258 -17.99 16.07 2.95
N GLY A 259 -18.10 15.32 1.84
CA GLY A 259 -18.31 15.84 0.49
C GLY A 259 -17.02 16.24 -0.23
N GLY A 260 -15.85 16.15 0.41
CA GLY A 260 -14.56 16.32 -0.25
C GLY A 260 -14.37 15.26 -1.32
N SER A 261 -13.78 15.62 -2.46
CA SER A 261 -13.49 14.67 -3.53
C SER A 261 -12.14 14.91 -4.17
N VAL A 262 -11.55 13.83 -4.68
CA VAL A 262 -10.30 13.83 -5.45
C VAL A 262 -10.56 13.12 -6.77
N GLU A 263 -10.23 13.77 -7.88
CA GLU A 263 -10.31 13.18 -9.21
C GLU A 263 -8.90 12.84 -9.71
N VAL A 264 -8.69 11.57 -10.01
CA VAL A 264 -7.41 11.04 -10.51
C VAL A 264 -7.55 10.77 -12.00
N PRO A 265 -6.89 11.54 -12.88
CA PRO A 265 -7.03 11.41 -14.32
C PRO A 265 -6.46 10.08 -14.83
N PRO A 266 -6.88 9.61 -16.03
CA PRO A 266 -6.31 8.44 -16.68
C PRO A 266 -4.81 8.62 -16.93
N LEU A 267 -4.05 7.53 -16.85
CA LEU A 267 -2.67 7.55 -17.33
C LEU A 267 -2.66 7.75 -18.85
N PRO A 268 -1.65 8.46 -19.39
CA PRO A 268 -1.46 8.51 -20.83
C PRO A 268 -1.31 7.10 -21.40
N ALA A 269 -1.75 6.92 -22.66
CA ALA A 269 -1.51 5.69 -23.40
C ALA A 269 -0.01 5.36 -23.32
N ALA A 270 0.31 4.06 -23.14
CA ALA A 270 1.70 3.64 -23.16
C ALA A 270 2.30 4.08 -24.50
N LYS A 271 3.46 4.76 -24.46
CA LYS A 271 4.19 5.01 -25.71
C LYS A 271 4.60 3.64 -26.26
N PRO A 272 4.33 3.33 -27.54
CA PRO A 272 4.89 2.13 -28.15
C PRO A 272 6.41 2.19 -28.00
N VAL A 273 6.98 1.10 -27.48
CA VAL A 273 8.43 0.90 -27.34
C VAL A 273 9.05 0.69 -28.72
#